data_AF-A0A401U2P8-F1
#
_entry.id   AF-A0A401U2P8-F1
#
_cell.length_a   1.000
_cell.length_b   1.000
_cell.length_c   1.000
_cell.angle_alpha   90.00
_cell.angle_beta   90.00
_cell.angle_gamma   90.00
#
_symmetry.space_group_name_H-M   'P 1'
#
loop_
_entity.id
_entity.type
_entity.pdbx_description
1 polymer ?
#
loop_
_entity_poly.entity_id
_entity_poly.type
_entity_poly.pdbx_seq_one_letter_code
_entity_poly.pdbx_strand_id
1 'polypeptide(L)' 'SRAIDETGYVQPTLAELVAVRGLNSFYHNNAIWPWRIDANGEVTNGQA' A
#
# COMPACT_ATOMS: atom_id res chain seq x y z
N SER A 1 5.62 -1.70 -4.88
CA SER A 1 5.56 -0.97 -6.17
C SER A 1 4.70 0.27 -6.00
N ARG A 2 4.65 1.19 -6.99
CA ARG A 2 3.76 2.36 -6.96
C ARG A 2 3.33 2.73 -8.37
N ALA A 3 2.02 2.71 -8.64
CA ALA A 3 1.47 3.04 -9.95
C ALA A 3 1.23 4.56 -10.14
N ILE A 4 1.26 5.01 -11.40
CA ILE A 4 0.83 6.34 -11.85
C ILE A 4 0.02 6.12 -13.13
N ASP A 5 -1.16 6.73 -13.22
CA ASP A 5 -2.01 6.66 -14.41
C ASP A 5 -1.95 7.93 -15.28
N GLU A 6 -2.65 7.92 -16.40
CA GLU A 6 -2.69 9.03 -17.37
C GLU A 6 -3.31 10.31 -16.83
N THR A 7 -4.03 10.26 -15.70
CA THR A 7 -4.59 11.44 -15.03
C THR A 7 -3.58 12.11 -14.10
N GLY A 8 -2.43 11.47 -13.88
CA GLY A 8 -1.42 11.90 -12.92
C GLY A 8 -1.70 11.42 -11.50
N TYR A 9 -2.70 10.55 -11.28
CA TYR A 9 -2.96 9.99 -9.96
C TYR A 9 -1.83 9.04 -9.57
N VAL A 10 -1.22 9.29 -8.42
CA VAL A 10 -0.16 8.45 -7.86
C VAL A 10 -0.77 7.55 -6.80
N GLN A 11 -0.51 6.24 -6.89
CA GLN A 11 -0.98 5.27 -5.91
C GLN A 11 -0.54 5.67 -4.49
N PRO A 12 -1.46 5.76 -3.52
CA PRO A 12 -1.18 6.30 -2.18
C PRO A 12 -0.54 5.24 -1.27
N THR A 13 0.10 5.70 -0.21
CA THR A 13 0.45 4.88 0.95
C THR A 13 -0.79 4.54 1.79
N LEU A 14 -0.70 3.52 2.64
CA LEU A 14 -1.77 3.21 3.59
C LEU A 14 -2.04 4.39 4.55
N ALA A 15 -0.99 5.09 5.00
CA ALA A 15 -1.11 6.23 5.89
C ALA A 15 -1.90 7.39 5.26
N GLU A 16 -1.64 7.71 3.98
CA GLU A 16 -2.40 8.72 3.24
C GLU A 16 -3.87 8.33 3.09
N LEU A 17 -4.17 7.06 2.81
CA LEU A 17 -5.56 6.58 2.74
C LEU A 17 -6.26 6.65 4.10
N VAL A 18 -5.59 6.24 5.18
CA VAL A 18 -6.15 6.29 6.54
C VAL A 18 -6.40 7.72 6.98
N ALA A 19 -5.52 8.67 6.65
CA ALA A 19 -5.70 10.07 7.00
C ALA A 19 -7.00 10.67 6.41
N VAL A 20 -7.44 10.18 5.25
CA VAL A 20 -8.64 10.69 4.56
C VAL A 20 -9.89 9.85 4.85
N ARG A 21 -9.74 8.52 5.02
CA ARG A 21 -10.87 7.57 5.08
C ARG A 21 -11.08 6.95 6.46
N GLY A 22 -10.15 7.16 7.39
CA GLY A 22 -10.13 6.48 8.68
C GLY A 22 -9.79 4.99 8.57
N LEU A 23 -9.86 4.29 9.70
CA LEU A 23 -9.49 2.87 9.80
C LEU A 23 -10.61 1.92 9.37
N ASN A 24 -11.87 2.38 9.36
CA ASN A 24 -13.05 1.56 9.06
C ASN A 24 -13.47 1.64 7.58
N SER A 25 -12.50 1.69 6.67
CA SER A 25 -12.73 1.72 5.23
C SER A 25 -12.42 0.36 4.61
N PHE A 26 -13.48 -0.44 4.38
CA PHE A 26 -13.35 -1.84 3.95
C PHE A 26 -13.09 -2.02 2.44
N TYR A 27 -13.57 -1.09 1.63
CA TYR A 27 -13.53 -1.19 0.16
C TYR A 27 -12.53 -0.21 -0.45
N HIS A 28 -12.08 -0.53 -1.67
CA HIS A 28 -11.18 0.31 -2.47
C HIS A 28 -9.87 0.69 -1.75
N ASN A 29 -9.32 -0.24 -0.96
CA ASN A 29 -7.97 -0.08 -0.42
C ASN A 29 -6.94 -0.34 -1.52
N ASN A 30 -6.50 0.74 -2.17
CA ASN A 30 -5.49 0.74 -3.21
C ASN A 30 -4.11 1.18 -2.70
N ALA A 31 -3.84 1.05 -1.39
CA ALA A 31 -2.54 1.40 -0.82
C ALA A 31 -1.38 0.65 -1.50
N ILE A 32 -0.20 1.27 -1.53
CA ILE A 32 1.05 0.59 -1.84
C ILE A 32 1.24 -0.59 -0.88
N TRP A 33 1.54 -1.76 -1.43
CA TRP A 33 1.82 -2.96 -0.65
C TRP A 33 3.33 -3.27 -0.58
N PRO A 34 3.93 -3.31 0.62
CA PRO A 34 5.30 -3.73 0.80
C PRO A 34 5.41 -5.25 1.03
N TRP A 35 6.55 -5.80 0.59
CA TRP A 35 6.99 -7.15 0.92
C TRP A 35 8.30 -7.05 1.68
N ARG A 36 8.42 -7.81 2.76
CA ARG A 36 9.68 -8.00 3.47
C ARG A 36 10.34 -9.26 2.91
N ILE A 37 11.61 -9.13 2.56
CA ILE A 37 12.44 -10.22 2.06
C ILE A 37 13.52 -10.43 3.10
N ASP A 38 13.63 -11.64 3.63
CA ASP A 38 14.67 -11.98 4.59
C ASP A 38 15.99 -12.35 3.88
N ALA A 39 17.05 -12.63 4.65
CA ALA A 39 18.34 -12.97 4.08
C ALA A 39 18.36 -14.35 3.38
N ASN A 40 17.41 -15.23 3.68
CA ASN A 40 17.31 -16.55 3.07
C ASN A 40 16.43 -16.55 1.79
N GLY A 41 15.73 -15.45 1.53
CA GLY A 41 14.83 -15.27 0.40
C GLY A 41 13.34 -15.45 0.73
N GLU A 42 12.99 -15.72 1.99
CA GLU A 42 11.61 -15.80 2.45
C GLU A 42 10.91 -14.45 2.30
N VAL A 43 9.69 -14.50 1.76
CA VAL A 43 8.86 -13.32 1.52
C VAL A 43 7.71 -13.30 2.52
N THR A 44 7.60 -12.22 3.27
CA THR A 44 6.51 -11.96 4.22
C THR A 44 5.83 -10.63 3.94
N ASN A 45 4.60 -10.46 4.44
CA ASN A 45 3.90 -9.19 4.34
C ASN A 45 4.71 -8.10 5.08
N GLY A 46 5.09 -7.03 4.37
CA GLY A 46 5.91 -5.95 4.95
C GLY A 46 5.14 -4.96 5.84
N GLN A 47 3.82 -5.13 6.00
CA GLN A 47 2.99 -4.39 6.97
C GLN A 47 2.90 -5.10 8.33
N ALA A 48 3.40 -6.34 8.43
CA ALA A 48 3.38 -7.15 9.66
C ALA A 48 4.48 -6.73 10.65
#